data_AF-A0A449A239-F1
#
_entry.id   AF-A0A449A239-F1
#
_cell.length_a   1.000
_cell.length_b   1.000
_cell.length_c   1.000
_cell.angle_alpha   90.00
_cell.angle_beta   90.00
_cell.angle_gamma   90.00
#
_symmetry.space_group_name_H-M   'P 1'
#
loop_
_entity.id
_entity.type
_entity.pdbx_description
1 polymer ?
#
loop_
_entity_poly.entity_id
_entity_poly.type
_entity_poly.pdbx_seq_one_letter_code
_entity_poly.pdbx_strand_id
1 'polypeptide(L)'
;MQWWVFLILIACAAFAYLITNKINTSYQVLKKLKMWYVLPFPFIVFILVGVPLIIANVDFNITFYAAGIPFVLCLGFSTALFLERYNIWREQKLAKANQYQNKRK
;
A
#
# COMPACT_ATOMS: atom_id res chain seq x y z
N MET A 1 -1.56 -28.38 -0.68
CA MET A 1 -2.04 -27.17 0.05
C MET A 1 -0.87 -26.20 0.21
N GLN A 2 -0.85 -25.10 -0.54
CA GLN A 2 0.24 -24.10 -0.59
C GLN A 2 0.12 -23.02 0.51
N TRP A 3 -0.19 -23.40 1.76
CA TRP A 3 -0.40 -22.43 2.85
C TRP A 3 0.82 -21.54 3.13
N TRP A 4 2.02 -22.07 2.92
CA TRP A 4 3.27 -21.32 3.06
C TRP A 4 3.37 -20.10 2.13
N VAL A 5 2.77 -20.18 0.93
CA VAL A 5 2.72 -19.06 -0.02
C VAL A 5 1.93 -17.89 0.58
N PHE A 6 0.78 -18.18 1.19
CA PHE A 6 -0.04 -17.16 1.85
C PHE A 6 0.72 -16.52 3.02
N LEU A 7 1.41 -17.31 3.84
CA LEU A 7 2.21 -16.77 4.96
C LEU A 7 3.32 -15.83 4.47
N ILE A 8 4.02 -16.19 3.40
CA ILE A 8 5.07 -15.35 2.80
C ILE A 8 4.46 -14.04 2.28
N LEU A 9 3.34 -14.09 1.57
CA LEU A 9 2.68 -12.88 1.05
C LEU A 9 2.22 -11.96 2.19
N ILE A 10 1.61 -12.50 3.25
CA ILE A 10 1.20 -11.72 4.42
C ILE A 10 2.43 -11.09 5.09
N ALA A 11 3.52 -11.85 5.26
CA ALA A 11 4.76 -11.32 5.82
C ALA A 11 5.35 -10.20 4.96
N CYS A 12 5.37 -10.35 3.62
CA CYS A 12 5.81 -9.30 2.70
C CYS A 12 4.95 -8.03 2.81
N ALA A 13 3.62 -8.18 2.82
CA ALA A 13 2.70 -7.05 2.97
C ALA A 13 2.91 -6.32 4.30
N ALA A 14 3.01 -7.07 5.41
CA ALA A 14 3.23 -6.52 6.74
C ALA A 14 4.59 -5.81 6.84
N PHE A 15 5.65 -6.41 6.28
CA PHE A 15 6.98 -5.83 6.24
C PHE A 15 7.01 -4.51 5.47
N ALA A 16 6.43 -4.49 4.26
CA ALA A 16 6.32 -3.28 3.45
C ALA A 16 5.51 -2.20 4.17
N TYR A 17 4.39 -2.56 4.79
CA TYR A 17 3.57 -1.65 5.58
C TYR A 17 4.37 -1.00 6.72
N LEU A 18 5.05 -1.81 7.54
CA LEU A 18 5.80 -1.32 8.71
C LEU A 18 6.97 -0.42 8.30
N ILE A 19 7.72 -0.79 7.25
CA ILE A 19 8.81 0.03 6.72
C ILE A 19 8.28 1.35 6.21
N THR A 20 7.21 1.32 5.40
CA THR A 20 6.63 2.53 4.81
C THR A 20 6.13 3.47 5.91
N ASN A 21 5.46 2.92 6.93
CA ASN A 21 4.98 3.70 8.06
C ASN A 21 6.14 4.32 8.86
N LYS A 22 7.21 3.57 9.10
CA LYS A 22 8.42 4.05 9.78
C LYS A 22 9.10 5.17 8.98
N ILE A 23 9.33 4.97 7.69
CA ILE A 23 9.95 5.97 6.80
C ILE A 23 9.11 7.24 6.78
N ASN A 24 7.80 7.10 6.64
CA ASN A 24 6.93 8.24 6.52
C ASN A 24 6.85 9.04 7.84
N THR A 25 6.79 8.34 8.98
CA THR A 25 6.80 8.98 10.31
C THR A 25 8.12 9.69 10.58
N SER A 26 9.26 9.06 10.27
CA SER A 26 10.60 9.59 10.59
C SER A 26 11.08 10.68 9.63
N TYR A 27 10.80 10.55 8.33
CA TYR A 27 11.43 11.41 7.32
C TYR A 27 10.46 12.32 6.57
N GLN A 28 9.13 12.17 6.78
CA GLN A 28 8.09 12.95 6.10
C GLN A 28 8.15 12.95 4.56
N VAL A 29 8.96 12.08 3.96
CA VAL A 29 9.27 12.08 2.51
C VAL A 29 8.03 11.81 1.68
N LEU A 30 7.14 10.94 2.17
CA LEU A 30 5.95 10.52 1.43
C LEU A 30 4.76 11.46 1.62
N LYS A 31 4.89 12.50 2.47
CA LYS A 31 3.81 13.50 2.70
C LYS A 31 3.47 14.33 1.48
N LYS A 32 4.35 14.45 0.49
CA LYS A 32 4.06 15.17 -0.78
C LYS A 32 3.55 14.27 -1.90
N LEU A 33 3.60 12.95 -1.72
CA LEU A 33 3.18 12.00 -2.75
C LEU A 33 1.65 12.02 -2.90
N LYS A 34 1.16 12.28 -4.11
CA LYS A 34 -0.28 12.27 -4.41
C LYS A 34 -0.79 10.84 -4.42
N MET A 35 -1.86 10.58 -3.67
CA MET A 35 -2.52 9.26 -3.57
C MET A 35 -2.91 8.66 -4.92
N TRP A 36 -3.25 9.51 -5.89
CA TRP A 36 -3.61 9.11 -7.26
C TRP A 36 -2.51 8.32 -7.99
N TYR A 37 -1.23 8.51 -7.64
CA TYR A 37 -0.14 7.72 -8.20
C TYR A 37 0.13 6.43 -7.42
N VAL A 38 -0.19 6.43 -6.12
CA VAL A 38 0.11 5.32 -5.21
C VAL A 38 -0.87 4.17 -5.40
N LEU A 39 -2.17 4.50 -5.48
CA LEU A 39 -3.24 3.52 -5.57
C LEU A 39 -3.14 2.58 -6.80
N PRO A 40 -2.87 3.07 -8.04
CA PRO A 40 -2.76 2.20 -9.20
C PRO A 40 -1.40 1.47 -9.29
N PHE A 41 -0.40 1.89 -8.52
CA PHE A 41 0.97 1.40 -8.66
C PHE A 41 1.12 -0.13 -8.57
N PRO A 42 0.49 -0.84 -7.60
CA PRO A 42 0.54 -2.30 -7.55
C PRO A 42 -0.01 -2.93 -8.85
N PHE A 43 -1.11 -2.40 -9.37
CA PHE A 43 -1.74 -2.92 -10.59
C PHE A 43 -0.88 -2.67 -11.82
N ILE A 44 -0.18 -1.53 -11.89
CA ILE A 44 0.77 -1.25 -12.98
C ILE A 44 1.89 -2.30 -12.97
N VAL A 45 2.46 -2.62 -11.81
CA VAL A 45 3.50 -3.65 -11.69
C VAL A 45 2.98 -5.01 -12.13
N PHE A 46 1.76 -5.37 -11.72
CA PHE A 46 1.15 -6.65 -12.13
C PHE A 46 0.84 -6.71 -13.63
N ILE A 47 0.33 -5.64 -14.22
CA ILE A 47 0.01 -5.59 -15.65
C ILE A 47 1.27 -5.62 -16.52
N LEU A 48 2.33 -4.92 -16.12
CA LEU A 48 3.56 -4.84 -16.91
C LEU A 48 4.43 -6.09 -16.79
N VAL A 49 4.39 -6.80 -15.66
CA VAL A 49 5.27 -7.95 -15.40
C VAL A 49 4.48 -9.24 -15.28
N GLY A 50 3.45 -9.27 -14.44
CA GLY A 50 2.66 -10.47 -14.18
C GLY A 50 1.89 -10.96 -15.41
N VAL A 51 1.17 -10.07 -16.09
CA VAL A 51 0.34 -10.44 -17.25
C VAL A 51 1.19 -11.05 -18.39
N PRO A 52 2.32 -10.47 -18.83
CA PRO A 52 3.17 -11.11 -19.83
C PRO A 52 3.68 -12.49 -19.43
N LEU A 53 4.09 -12.68 -18.16
CA LEU A 53 4.58 -13.97 -17.67
C LEU A 53 3.48 -15.04 -17.66
N ILE A 54 2.25 -14.65 -17.30
CA ILE A 54 1.08 -15.54 -17.33
C ILE A 54 0.74 -15.92 -18.78
N ILE A 55 0.74 -14.95 -19.71
CA ILE A 55 0.47 -15.21 -21.14
C ILE A 55 1.52 -16.15 -21.73
N ALA A 56 2.79 -15.98 -21.34
CA ALA A 56 3.89 -16.84 -21.78
C ALA A 56 3.93 -18.22 -21.08
N ASN A 57 2.94 -18.54 -20.21
CA ASN A 57 2.89 -19.78 -19.42
C ASN A 57 4.19 -20.09 -18.67
N VAL A 58 4.83 -19.04 -18.13
CA VAL A 58 6.06 -19.18 -17.35
C VAL A 58 5.76 -19.91 -16.04
N ASP A 59 6.73 -20.69 -15.56
CA ASP A 59 6.63 -21.44 -14.31
C ASP A 59 6.07 -20.58 -13.16
N PHE A 60 5.22 -21.21 -12.35
CA PHE A 60 4.53 -20.54 -11.25
C PHE A 60 5.52 -19.88 -10.28
N ASN A 61 6.64 -20.54 -9.95
CA ASN A 61 7.60 -19.98 -8.99
C ASN A 61 8.23 -18.71 -9.56
N ILE A 62 8.64 -18.74 -10.82
CA ILE A 62 9.23 -17.57 -11.50
C ILE A 62 8.22 -16.42 -11.51
N THR A 63 6.98 -16.69 -11.90
CA THR A 63 5.90 -15.69 -11.92
C THR A 63 5.61 -15.14 -10.52
N PHE A 64 5.62 -16.01 -9.50
CA PHE A 64 5.39 -15.65 -8.11
C PHE A 64 6.48 -14.74 -7.55
N TYR A 65 7.75 -15.06 -7.78
CA TYR A 65 8.87 -14.23 -7.35
C TYR A 65 8.98 -12.92 -8.14
N ALA A 66 8.73 -12.95 -9.45
CA ALA A 66 8.90 -11.78 -10.32
C ALA A 66 7.73 -10.79 -10.28
N ALA A 67 6.50 -11.26 -10.08
CA ALA A 67 5.31 -10.41 -10.09
C ALA A 67 4.53 -10.45 -8.78
N GLY A 68 4.35 -11.63 -8.17
CA GLY A 68 3.55 -11.81 -6.96
C GLY A 68 4.11 -11.07 -5.74
N ILE A 69 5.39 -11.31 -5.41
CA ILE A 69 6.04 -10.64 -4.28
C ILE A 69 6.10 -9.12 -4.47
N PRO A 70 6.58 -8.58 -5.62
CA PRO A 70 6.59 -7.13 -5.86
C PRO A 70 5.20 -6.50 -5.79
N PHE A 71 4.18 -7.16 -6.34
CA PHE A 71 2.80 -6.70 -6.25
C PHE A 71 2.36 -6.53 -4.79
N VAL A 72 2.60 -7.54 -3.95
CA VAL A 72 2.20 -7.52 -2.54
C VAL A 72 3.00 -6.52 -1.71
N LEU A 73 4.29 -6.31 -2.01
CA LEU A 73 5.07 -5.23 -1.41
C LEU A 73 4.47 -3.85 -1.77
N CYS A 74 4.09 -3.65 -3.03
CA CYS A 74 3.45 -2.41 -3.47
C CYS A 74 2.09 -2.20 -2.79
N LEU A 75 1.32 -3.27 -2.57
CA LEU A 75 0.07 -3.21 -1.80
C LEU A 75 0.32 -2.77 -0.35
N GLY A 76 1.32 -3.34 0.32
CA GLY A 76 1.68 -2.94 1.69
C GLY A 76 2.08 -1.46 1.78
N PHE A 77 2.89 -0.99 0.82
CA PHE A 77 3.26 0.43 0.68
C PHE A 77 2.03 1.33 0.46
N SER A 78 1.17 0.94 -0.47
CA SER A 78 -0.03 1.71 -0.82
C SER A 78 -1.01 1.80 0.34
N THR A 79 -1.16 0.71 1.08
CA THR A 79 -2.03 0.63 2.27
C THR A 79 -1.52 1.53 3.38
N ALA A 80 -0.21 1.55 3.65
CA ALA A 80 0.39 2.42 4.67
C ALA A 80 0.11 3.90 4.37
N LEU A 81 0.33 4.32 3.12
CA LEU A 81 0.05 5.69 2.71
C LEU A 81 -1.45 6.01 2.74
N PHE A 82 -2.30 5.10 2.28
CA PHE A 82 -3.74 5.29 2.31
C PHE A 82 -4.26 5.55 3.73
N LEU A 83 -3.86 4.72 4.69
CA LEU A 83 -4.30 4.83 6.08
C LEU A 83 -3.83 6.14 6.74
N GLU A 84 -2.60 6.56 6.47
CA GLU A 84 -2.11 7.84 6.95
C GLU A 84 -2.94 9.02 6.42
N ARG A 85 -3.23 9.05 5.11
CA ARG A 85 -4.03 10.13 4.51
C ARG A 85 -5.46 10.12 5.04
N TYR A 86 -6.02 8.94 5.24
CA TYR A 86 -7.32 8.78 5.85
C TYR A 86 -7.33 9.36 7.28
N ASN A 87 -6.30 9.08 8.08
CA ASN A 87 -6.17 9.64 9.43
C ASN A 87 -6.07 11.16 9.42
N ILE A 88 -5.24 11.75 8.56
CA ILE A 88 -5.11 13.21 8.44
C ILE A 88 -6.46 13.84 8.05
N TRP A 89 -7.15 13.26 7.07
CA TRP A 89 -8.47 13.74 6.66
C TRP A 89 -9.50 13.63 7.78
N ARG A 90 -9.48 12.53 8.53
CA ARG A 90 -10.37 12.30 9.68
C ARG A 90 -10.11 13.34 10.77
N GLU A 91 -8.85 13.59 11.12
CA GLU A 91 -8.46 14.60 12.10
C GLU A 91 -8.92 16.00 11.69
N GLN A 92 -8.76 16.37 10.42
CA GLN A 92 -9.25 17.65 9.89
C GLN A 92 -10.77 17.78 9.98
N LYS A 93 -11.51 16.71 9.69
CA LYS A 93 -12.98 16.70 9.85
C LYS A 93 -13.40 16.86 11.30
N LEU A 94 -12.76 16.15 12.22
CA LEU A 94 -13.04 16.24 13.66
C LEU A 94 -12.71 17.64 14.20
N ALA A 95 -11.57 18.22 13.80
CA ALA A 95 -11.18 19.57 14.19
C ALA A 95 -12.21 20.63 13.74
N LYS A 96 -12.70 20.53 12.49
CA LYS A 96 -13.77 21.41 11.99
C LYS A 96 -15.05 21.24 12.80
N ALA A 97 -15.48 20.00 13.07
CA ALA A 97 -16.70 19.74 13.85
C ALA A 97 -16.63 20.34 15.26
N ASN A 98 -15.49 20.20 15.95
CA ASN A 98 -15.28 20.77 17.28
C ASN A 98 -15.25 22.31 17.27
N GLN A 99 -14.68 22.93 16.23
CA GLN A 99 -14.73 24.39 16.07
C GLN A 99 -16.16 24.92 15.90
N TYR A 100 -17.03 24.19 15.19
CA TYR A 100 -18.45 24.55 15.06
C TYR A 100 -19.22 24.41 16.38
N GLN A 101 -18.91 23.38 17.18
CA GLN A 101 -19.53 23.21 18.49
C GLN A 101 -19.12 24.31 19.48
N ASN A 102 -17.84 24.70 19.51
CA ASN A 102 -17.36 25.78 20.38
C ASN A 102 -17.85 27.17 19.96
N LYS A 103 -18.20 27.39 18.67
CA LYS A 103 -18.83 28.65 18.22
C LYS A 103 -20.32 28.75 18.55
N ARG A 104 -20.98 27.65 18.94
CA ARG A 104 -22.40 27.59 19.33
C ARG A 104 -22.63 27.62 20.84
N LYS A 105 -21.57 27.51 21.64
CA LYS A 105 -21.58 27.75 23.09
C LYS A 105 -21.17 29.19 23.35
#